data_AF-K9K9P6-F1
#
_entry.id   AF-K9K9P6-F1
#
_cell.length_a   1.000
_cell.length_b   1.000
_cell.length_c   1.000
_cell.angle_alpha   90.00
_cell.angle_beta   90.00
_cell.angle_gamma   90.00
#
_symmetry.space_group_name_H-M   'P 1'
#
loop_
_entity.id
_entity.type
_entity.pdbx_description
1 polymer ?
#
loop_
_entity_poly.entity_id
_entity_poly.type
_entity_poly.pdbx_seq_one_letter_code
_entity_poly.pdbx_strand_id
1 'polypeptide(L)'
;FLSDNNEAAAADVLEFVREAIQRFDNLRMLIVEKMLEVFHAIKSVKIYRGALWILGEYCSTKEDIQSVMTEVRRSLGEIPIVESEIKKEAGELKPEEEITVGPVQKLVTEMGTYATQSALSSSRPAKKEEERPPLRGFLLDGDFFVAASLATTLTKIALRYVALVQEKKKQNSFVAEAMLLMATILHLGKSSLPKKPITDDDVDRISLCLKVLSECSPLMNDIFNKECRQSLSHMLSAKLEEEKLSQKKESEKRNVTVQPDDPISFMQLTAKNEMNCKEDQFQLSLLAAMGNTQRKEAADPLASKLN
;
A
#
# COMPACT_ATOMS: atom_id res chain seq x y z
N PHE A 1 7.17 2.01 -12.60
CA PHE A 1 6.18 1.04 -12.06
C PHE A 1 6.09 1.09 -10.54
N LEU A 2 7.00 0.51 -9.74
CA LEU A 2 6.86 0.58 -8.26
C LEU A 2 7.06 1.98 -7.67
N SER A 3 7.82 2.83 -8.35
CA SER A 3 7.99 4.27 -8.07
C SER A 3 7.00 5.18 -8.82
N ASP A 4 6.03 4.60 -9.51
CA ASP A 4 5.08 5.34 -10.34
C ASP A 4 3.92 5.91 -9.51
N ASN A 5 3.27 6.96 -10.01
CA ASN A 5 2.16 7.60 -9.30
C ASN A 5 0.85 6.79 -9.36
N ASN A 6 0.77 5.78 -10.23
CA ASN A 6 -0.38 4.88 -10.33
C ASN A 6 -0.31 3.76 -9.28
N GLU A 7 -0.98 3.95 -8.14
CA GLU A 7 -1.00 2.99 -7.03
C GLU A 7 -1.52 1.60 -7.45
N ALA A 8 -2.49 1.51 -8.35
CA ALA A 8 -3.06 0.23 -8.78
C ALA A 8 -2.03 -0.60 -9.57
N ALA A 9 -1.41 -0.01 -10.59
CA ALA A 9 -0.37 -0.68 -11.37
C ALA A 9 0.86 -1.05 -10.51
N ALA A 10 1.19 -0.23 -9.51
CA ALA A 10 2.25 -0.56 -8.55
C ALA A 10 1.86 -1.73 -7.63
N ALA A 11 0.58 -1.87 -7.25
CA ALA A 11 0.08 -2.98 -6.45
C ALA A 11 0.12 -4.30 -7.22
N ASP A 12 -0.37 -4.31 -8.47
CA ASP A 12 -0.36 -5.49 -9.34
C ASP A 12 1.08 -5.99 -9.59
N VAL A 13 2.02 -5.06 -9.84
CA VAL A 13 3.44 -5.39 -10.01
C VAL A 13 4.06 -5.91 -8.70
N LEU A 14 3.68 -5.37 -7.55
CA LEU A 14 4.15 -5.86 -6.25
C LEU A 14 3.63 -7.27 -5.94
N GLU A 15 2.38 -7.58 -6.28
CA GLU A 15 1.80 -8.93 -6.15
C GLU A 15 2.51 -9.92 -7.09
N PHE A 16 2.70 -9.55 -8.36
CA PHE A 16 3.50 -10.34 -9.31
C PHE A 16 4.94 -10.60 -8.82
N VAL A 17 5.63 -9.59 -8.28
CA VAL A 17 6.97 -9.76 -7.70
C VAL A 17 6.95 -10.70 -6.49
N ARG A 18 5.88 -10.65 -5.67
CA ARG A 18 5.69 -11.53 -4.52
C ARG A 18 5.49 -13.00 -4.92
N GLU A 19 4.78 -13.25 -6.01
CA GLU A 19 4.68 -14.60 -6.59
C GLU A 19 6.00 -15.05 -7.23
N ALA A 20 6.63 -14.18 -8.02
CA ALA A 20 7.86 -14.48 -8.73
C ALA A 20 9.00 -14.85 -7.77
N ILE A 21 9.17 -14.10 -6.67
CA ILE A 21 10.22 -14.38 -5.68
C ILE A 21 9.95 -15.67 -4.88
N GLN A 22 8.68 -16.08 -4.72
CA GLN A 22 8.32 -17.36 -4.10
C GLN A 22 8.53 -18.53 -5.07
N ARG A 23 8.24 -18.36 -6.37
CA ARG A 23 8.24 -19.41 -7.39
C ARG A 23 9.58 -19.63 -8.09
N PHE A 24 10.44 -18.61 -8.17
CA PHE A 24 11.71 -18.63 -8.89
C PHE A 24 12.89 -18.30 -7.97
N ASP A 25 13.40 -19.32 -7.28
CA ASP A 25 14.54 -19.24 -6.36
C ASP A 25 15.78 -18.55 -6.98
N ASN A 26 16.02 -18.77 -8.28
CA ASN A 26 17.12 -18.19 -9.04
C ASN A 26 16.97 -16.68 -9.32
N LEU A 27 15.75 -16.12 -9.28
CA LEU A 27 15.51 -14.69 -9.50
C LEU A 27 15.55 -13.88 -8.19
N ARG A 28 15.59 -14.53 -7.03
CA ARG A 28 15.50 -13.85 -5.72
C ARG A 28 16.53 -12.75 -5.51
N MET A 29 17.80 -13.03 -5.84
CA MET A 29 18.89 -12.06 -5.68
C MET A 29 18.64 -10.80 -6.53
N LEU A 30 18.32 -10.99 -7.82
CA LEU A 30 18.04 -9.91 -8.76
C LEU A 30 16.82 -9.07 -8.31
N ILE A 31 15.78 -9.71 -7.79
CA ILE A 31 14.59 -9.02 -7.27
C ILE A 31 14.94 -8.20 -6.02
N VAL A 32 15.75 -8.72 -5.10
CA VAL A 32 16.19 -8.01 -3.89
C VAL A 32 17.05 -6.80 -4.25
N GLU A 33 18.02 -6.96 -5.16
CA GLU A 33 18.86 -5.88 -5.67
C GLU A 33 18.03 -4.74 -6.30
N LYS A 34 17.08 -5.09 -7.19
CA LYS A 34 16.18 -4.10 -7.80
C LYS A 34 15.14 -3.51 -6.85
N MET A 35 14.75 -4.24 -5.80
CA MET A 35 13.92 -3.68 -4.72
C MET A 35 14.69 -2.64 -3.90
N LEU A 36 15.98 -2.87 -3.62
CA LEU A 36 16.85 -1.91 -2.93
C LEU A 36 17.06 -0.63 -3.76
N GLU A 37 17.36 -0.76 -5.06
CA GLU A 37 17.51 0.39 -5.98
C GLU A 37 16.26 1.28 -6.01
N VAL A 38 15.07 0.69 -6.03
CA VAL A 38 13.80 1.44 -6.18
C VAL A 38 13.23 1.92 -4.83
N PHE A 39 13.74 1.39 -3.70
CA PHE A 39 13.15 1.57 -2.37
C PHE A 39 12.90 3.04 -1.99
N HIS A 40 13.90 3.91 -2.21
CA HIS A 40 13.82 5.33 -1.89
C HIS A 40 12.84 6.13 -2.76
N ALA A 41 12.40 5.56 -3.89
CA ALA A 41 11.48 6.21 -4.83
C ALA A 41 10.01 5.81 -4.63
N ILE A 42 9.72 4.91 -3.68
CA ILE A 42 8.35 4.45 -3.40
C ILE A 42 7.61 5.48 -2.54
N LYS A 43 6.56 6.09 -3.11
CA LYS A 43 5.72 7.11 -2.45
C LYS A 43 4.40 6.57 -1.86
N SER A 44 3.99 5.36 -2.21
CA SER A 44 2.75 4.75 -1.67
C SER A 44 3.02 3.91 -0.43
N VAL A 45 2.31 4.23 0.65
CA VAL A 45 2.32 3.54 1.96
C VAL A 45 2.11 2.02 1.82
N LYS A 46 1.15 1.59 0.99
CA LYS A 46 0.85 0.16 0.79
C LYS A 46 1.99 -0.56 0.08
N ILE A 47 2.53 0.06 -0.97
CA ILE A 47 3.63 -0.50 -1.76
C ILE A 47 4.92 -0.56 -0.92
N TYR A 48 5.20 0.48 -0.13
CA TYR A 48 6.35 0.56 0.76
C TYR A 48 6.32 -0.55 1.82
N ARG A 49 5.14 -0.85 2.40
CA ARG A 49 4.97 -1.98 3.33
C ARG A 49 5.20 -3.33 2.67
N GLY A 50 4.74 -3.52 1.42
CA GLY A 50 5.02 -4.73 0.65
C GLY A 50 6.50 -4.91 0.31
N ALA A 51 7.16 -3.85 -0.16
CA ALA A 51 8.60 -3.84 -0.44
C ALA A 51 9.42 -4.15 0.82
N LEU A 52 9.11 -3.50 1.95
CA LEU A 52 9.70 -3.82 3.25
C LEU A 52 9.55 -5.31 3.60
N TRP A 53 8.36 -5.86 3.44
CA TRP A 53 8.09 -7.27 3.73
C TRP A 53 8.91 -8.22 2.84
N ILE A 54 9.04 -7.93 1.54
CA ILE A 54 9.87 -8.71 0.60
C ILE A 54 11.34 -8.67 1.04
N LEU A 55 11.88 -7.47 1.33
CA LEU A 55 13.26 -7.31 1.78
C LEU A 55 13.50 -8.06 3.11
N GLY A 56 12.63 -7.89 4.10
CA GLY A 56 12.76 -8.58 5.39
C GLY A 56 12.68 -10.12 5.29
N GLU A 57 11.90 -10.64 4.35
CA GLU A 57 11.78 -12.08 4.13
C GLU A 57 12.97 -12.65 3.35
N TYR A 58 13.40 -12.01 2.26
CA TYR A 58 14.30 -12.62 1.28
C TYR A 58 15.77 -12.15 1.30
N CYS A 59 16.12 -11.05 1.99
CA CYS A 59 17.53 -10.64 2.13
C CYS A 59 18.33 -11.72 2.86
N SER A 60 19.29 -12.34 2.16
CA SER A 60 19.96 -13.56 2.62
C SER A 60 21.46 -13.39 2.83
N THR A 61 22.09 -12.39 2.20
CA THR A 61 23.51 -12.06 2.40
C THR A 61 23.69 -11.02 3.51
N LYS A 62 24.90 -10.91 4.04
CA LYS A 62 25.24 -9.86 5.03
C LYS A 62 25.24 -8.46 4.36
N GLU A 63 25.61 -8.40 3.08
CA GLU A 63 25.62 -7.21 2.24
C GLU A 63 24.20 -6.66 2.02
N ASP A 64 23.23 -7.52 1.65
CA ASP A 64 21.82 -7.11 1.49
C ASP A 64 21.26 -6.54 2.79
N ILE A 65 21.51 -7.22 3.92
CA ILE A 65 21.00 -6.82 5.23
C ILE A 65 21.55 -5.45 5.67
N GLN A 66 22.83 -5.18 5.42
CA GLN A 66 23.44 -3.86 5.67
C GLN A 66 22.91 -2.79 4.71
N SER A 67 22.63 -3.16 3.47
CA SER A 67 22.03 -2.27 2.47
C SER A 67 20.60 -1.87 2.84
N VAL A 68 19.76 -2.82 3.28
CA VAL A 68 18.41 -2.54 3.82
C VAL A 68 18.49 -1.57 5.00
N MET A 69 19.39 -1.80 5.97
CA MET A 69 19.54 -0.92 7.13
C MET A 69 19.94 0.52 6.72
N THR A 70 20.81 0.64 5.71
CA THR A 70 21.27 1.92 5.17
C THR A 70 20.15 2.67 4.46
N GLU A 71 19.38 2.00 3.61
CA GLU A 71 18.24 2.60 2.91
C GLU A 71 17.06 2.92 3.85
N VAL A 72 16.85 2.14 4.92
CA VAL A 72 15.89 2.48 5.99
C VAL A 72 16.31 3.75 6.72
N ARG A 73 17.59 3.89 7.11
CA ARG A 73 18.12 5.15 7.70
C ARG A 73 17.92 6.32 6.74
N ARG A 74 18.35 6.17 5.48
CA ARG A 74 18.21 7.21 4.45
C ARG A 74 16.75 7.64 4.28
N SER A 75 15.81 6.70 4.35
CA SER A 75 14.37 6.93 4.24
C SER A 75 13.73 7.58 5.49
N LEU A 76 14.39 7.53 6.65
CA LEU A 76 14.00 8.23 7.88
C LEU A 76 14.68 9.61 8.03
N GLY A 77 15.86 9.76 7.44
CA GLY A 77 16.73 10.94 7.62
C GLY A 77 17.41 10.96 8.98
N GLU A 78 17.56 12.16 9.54
CA GLU A 78 18.22 12.37 10.83
C GLU A 78 17.45 11.78 12.02
N ILE A 79 18.19 11.15 12.92
CA ILE A 79 17.72 10.45 14.12
C ILE A 79 18.50 11.04 15.32
N PRO A 80 17.87 11.39 16.45
CA PRO A 80 16.45 11.20 16.79
C PRO A 80 15.47 12.06 15.97
N ILE A 81 14.35 11.46 15.57
CA ILE A 81 13.36 12.10 14.68
C ILE A 81 12.66 13.27 15.40
N VAL A 82 12.27 13.07 16.66
CA VAL A 82 11.56 14.09 17.47
C VAL A 82 12.43 15.33 17.67
N GLU A 83 13.72 15.16 18.02
CA GLU A 83 14.64 16.29 18.20
C GLU A 83 14.94 17.02 16.89
N SER A 84 15.10 16.29 15.78
CA SER A 84 15.35 16.91 14.47
C SER A 84 14.10 17.60 13.91
N GLU A 85 12.88 17.11 14.17
CA GLU A 85 11.66 17.87 13.88
C GLU A 85 11.53 19.10 14.79
N ILE A 86 11.73 18.97 16.11
CA ILE A 86 11.65 20.11 17.04
C ILE A 86 12.67 21.20 16.65
N LYS A 87 13.90 20.85 16.27
CA LYS A 87 14.90 21.82 15.76
C LYS A 87 14.49 22.47 14.44
N LYS A 88 13.81 21.73 13.55
CA LYS A 88 13.26 22.26 12.28
C LYS A 88 11.99 23.11 12.47
N GLU A 89 11.22 22.86 13.53
CA GLU A 89 10.10 23.71 13.93
C GLU A 89 10.59 24.97 14.66
N ALA A 90 11.60 24.86 15.52
CA ALA A 90 12.26 25.97 16.22
C ALA A 90 13.13 26.86 15.30
N GLY A 91 13.51 26.37 14.11
CA GLY A 91 14.22 27.14 13.09
C GLY A 91 15.76 27.10 13.19
N GLU A 92 16.34 26.25 14.02
CA GLU A 92 17.78 26.19 14.31
C GLU A 92 18.64 25.57 13.19
N LEU A 93 18.06 25.25 12.03
CA LEU A 93 18.78 24.74 10.85
C LEU A 93 18.80 25.72 9.67
N LYS A 94 19.00 27.01 9.99
CA LYS A 94 19.57 27.98 9.05
C LYS A 94 20.93 28.45 9.58
N PRO A 95 22.05 28.23 8.86
CA PRO A 95 23.26 28.98 9.11
C PRO A 95 23.03 30.44 8.67
N GLU A 96 23.17 31.37 9.61
CA GLU A 96 23.46 32.80 9.41
C GLU A 96 22.84 33.47 8.16
N GLU A 97 21.51 33.68 8.18
CA GLU A 97 20.87 34.76 7.42
C GLU A 97 20.05 35.64 8.37
N GLU A 98 20.08 36.95 8.12
CA GLU A 98 19.62 37.99 9.05
C GLU A 98 18.17 37.81 9.52
N ILE A 99 17.95 37.94 10.82
CA ILE A 99 16.60 37.92 11.42
C ILE A 99 15.91 39.26 11.10
N THR A 100 15.28 39.35 9.93
CA THR A 100 14.38 40.47 9.60
C THR A 100 13.11 40.35 10.45
N VAL A 101 13.08 41.07 11.56
CA VAL A 101 11.90 41.18 12.43
C VAL A 101 10.78 41.90 11.67
N GLY A 102 9.68 41.21 11.41
CA GLY A 102 8.51 41.80 10.74
C GLY A 102 7.89 42.96 11.53
N PRO A 103 7.23 43.92 10.87
CA PRO A 103 6.75 45.13 11.53
C PRO A 103 5.63 44.83 12.54
N VAL A 104 5.89 45.12 13.81
CA VAL A 104 4.89 45.06 14.89
C VAL A 104 3.84 46.15 14.65
N GLN A 105 2.64 45.76 14.20
CA GLN A 105 1.52 46.68 14.10
C GLN A 105 1.07 47.14 15.49
N LYS A 106 1.34 48.40 15.82
CA LYS A 106 0.82 49.06 17.01
C LYS A 106 -0.60 49.55 16.71
N LEU A 107 -1.60 48.93 17.33
CA LEU A 107 -2.96 49.45 17.32
C LEU A 107 -3.16 50.36 18.54
N VAL A 108 -3.69 51.55 18.33
CA VAL A 108 -4.10 52.47 19.40
C VAL A 108 -5.61 52.29 19.57
N THR A 109 -6.05 51.95 20.77
CA THR A 109 -7.49 51.92 21.10
C THR A 109 -8.02 53.33 21.29
N GLU A 110 -9.34 53.52 21.20
CA GLU A 110 -9.99 54.84 21.26
C GLU A 110 -9.74 55.64 22.56
N MET A 111 -9.15 55.00 23.58
CA MET A 111 -8.70 55.60 24.84
C MET A 111 -7.20 55.98 24.87
N GLY A 112 -6.51 56.01 23.72
CA GLY A 112 -5.15 56.55 23.61
C GLY A 112 -4.02 55.70 24.20
N THR A 113 -4.32 54.48 24.67
CA THR A 113 -3.33 53.56 25.23
C THR A 113 -2.69 52.72 24.12
N TYR A 114 -1.35 52.68 24.08
CA TYR A 114 -0.60 51.84 23.13
C TYR A 114 -0.71 50.36 23.51
N ALA A 115 -1.45 49.58 22.72
CA ALA A 115 -1.55 48.13 22.89
C ALA A 115 -0.64 47.38 21.90
N THR A 116 0.41 46.74 22.41
CA THR A 116 1.19 45.76 21.63
C THR A 116 0.49 44.41 21.64
N GLN A 117 -0.12 44.03 20.52
CA GLN A 117 -0.61 42.65 20.34
C GLN A 117 0.55 41.71 20.02
N SER A 118 0.98 40.92 21.01
CA SER A 118 1.81 39.74 20.75
C SER A 118 0.94 38.65 20.12
N ALA A 119 0.92 38.59 18.79
CA ALA A 119 0.25 37.55 18.03
C ALA A 119 1.02 36.22 18.09
N LEU A 120 1.08 35.60 19.27
CA LEU A 120 1.55 34.23 19.45
C LEU A 120 0.46 33.22 19.03
N SER A 121 0.04 33.31 17.78
CA SER A 121 -0.87 32.32 17.18
C SER A 121 -0.09 31.06 16.86
N SER A 122 -0.27 30.01 17.66
CA SER A 122 0.27 28.66 17.41
C SER A 122 -0.50 27.93 16.28
N SER A 123 -0.86 28.63 15.22
CA SER A 123 -1.32 28.01 13.97
C SER A 123 -0.11 27.41 13.28
N ARG A 124 -0.03 26.07 13.17
CA ARG A 124 1.01 25.39 12.37
C ARG A 124 1.05 26.06 10.99
N PRO A 125 2.13 26.74 10.59
CA PRO A 125 2.25 27.17 9.21
C PRO A 125 2.23 25.90 8.36
N ALA A 126 1.38 25.87 7.33
CA ALA A 126 1.46 24.88 6.27
C ALA A 126 2.76 25.15 5.48
N LYS A 127 3.90 24.80 6.07
CA LYS A 127 5.19 24.83 5.39
C LYS A 127 5.05 23.96 4.15
N LYS A 128 5.48 24.52 3.01
CA LYS A 128 5.58 23.82 1.73
C LYS A 128 6.26 22.45 1.97
N GLU A 129 5.88 21.47 1.16
CA GLU A 129 6.51 20.14 1.15
C GLU A 129 7.98 20.25 0.73
N GLU A 130 8.85 20.63 1.68
CA GLU A 130 10.27 20.36 1.59
C GLU A 130 10.49 18.85 1.46
N GLU A 131 11.55 18.48 0.75
CA GLU A 131 11.87 17.13 0.29
C GLU A 131 12.18 16.17 1.46
N ARG A 132 11.11 15.77 2.18
CA ARG A 132 11.17 14.86 3.32
C ARG A 132 11.35 13.43 2.80
N PRO A 133 12.29 12.66 3.36
CA PRO A 133 12.41 11.23 3.09
C PRO A 133 11.06 10.50 3.27
N PRO A 134 10.71 9.54 2.38
CA PRO A 134 9.33 9.05 2.25
C PRO A 134 8.76 8.44 3.53
N LEU A 135 9.56 7.64 4.24
CA LEU A 135 9.15 7.02 5.49
C LEU A 135 8.98 8.04 6.63
N ARG A 136 9.78 9.13 6.65
CA ARG A 136 9.56 10.25 7.58
C ARG A 136 8.24 10.96 7.31
N GLY A 137 7.85 11.09 6.03
CA GLY A 137 6.52 11.58 5.62
C GLY A 137 5.40 10.72 6.20
N PHE A 138 5.39 9.41 5.90
CA PHE A 138 4.34 8.48 6.34
C PHE A 138 4.14 8.47 7.87
N LEU A 139 5.22 8.56 8.65
CA LEU A 139 5.15 8.61 10.11
C LEU A 139 4.54 9.92 10.64
N LEU A 140 4.84 11.07 10.01
CA LEU A 140 4.26 12.36 10.37
C LEU A 140 2.79 12.48 9.92
N ASP A 141 2.43 11.82 8.82
CA ASP A 141 1.04 11.70 8.36
C ASP A 141 0.19 10.77 9.24
N GLY A 142 0.84 9.97 10.09
CA GLY A 142 0.20 9.13 11.11
C GLY A 142 -0.04 7.67 10.69
N ASP A 143 0.59 7.19 9.61
CA ASP A 143 0.47 5.80 9.16
C ASP A 143 1.47 4.88 9.90
N PHE A 144 1.25 4.74 11.21
CA PHE A 144 2.10 3.91 12.09
C PHE A 144 2.09 2.42 11.77
N PHE A 145 1.14 1.93 10.98
CA PHE A 145 1.17 0.57 10.48
C PHE A 145 2.38 0.28 9.57
N VAL A 146 3.02 1.31 8.99
CA VAL A 146 4.33 1.19 8.33
C VAL A 146 5.44 0.93 9.35
N ALA A 147 5.42 1.62 10.50
CA ALA A 147 6.37 1.41 11.60
C ALA A 147 6.27 -0.01 12.17
N ALA A 148 5.04 -0.48 12.38
CA ALA A 148 4.75 -1.82 12.86
C ALA A 148 5.19 -2.91 11.85
N SER A 149 5.17 -2.62 10.55
CA SER A 149 5.75 -3.47 9.50
C SER A 149 7.28 -3.44 9.55
N LEU A 150 7.87 -2.24 9.61
CA LEU A 150 9.31 -2.00 9.67
C LEU A 150 9.96 -2.67 10.89
N ALA A 151 9.34 -2.60 12.07
CA ALA A 151 9.83 -3.25 13.27
C ALA A 151 9.93 -4.77 13.08
N THR A 152 8.94 -5.41 12.45
CA THR A 152 9.03 -6.85 12.13
C THR A 152 10.08 -7.18 11.09
N THR A 153 10.32 -6.33 10.08
CA THR A 153 11.35 -6.60 9.06
C THR A 153 12.76 -6.40 9.63
N LEU A 154 12.98 -5.33 10.40
CA LEU A 154 14.20 -5.09 11.16
C LEU A 154 14.51 -6.25 12.13
N THR A 155 13.49 -6.79 12.81
CA THR A 155 13.64 -7.94 13.70
C THR A 155 14.11 -9.19 12.94
N LYS A 156 13.46 -9.53 11.82
CA LYS A 156 13.85 -10.68 10.98
C LYS A 156 15.30 -10.58 10.49
N ILE A 157 15.68 -9.43 9.92
CA ILE A 157 17.03 -9.25 9.37
C ILE A 157 18.10 -9.20 10.48
N ALA A 158 17.79 -8.64 11.66
CA ALA A 158 18.72 -8.62 12.79
C ALA A 158 18.96 -10.04 13.35
N LEU A 159 17.91 -10.84 13.56
CA LEU A 159 18.05 -12.24 13.98
C LEU A 159 18.83 -13.07 12.94
N ARG A 160 18.62 -12.80 11.65
CA ARG A 160 19.38 -13.43 10.54
C ARG A 160 20.85 -12.97 10.51
N TYR A 161 21.12 -11.69 10.74
CA TYR A 161 22.47 -11.14 10.82
C TYR A 161 23.29 -11.74 11.97
N VAL A 162 22.65 -11.94 13.14
CA VAL A 162 23.26 -12.64 14.29
C VAL A 162 23.62 -14.09 13.94
N ALA A 163 22.83 -14.78 13.12
CA ALA A 163 23.14 -16.13 12.66
C ALA A 163 24.26 -16.19 11.59
N LEU A 164 24.44 -15.13 10.78
CA LEU A 164 25.43 -15.08 9.70
C LEU A 164 26.81 -14.56 10.13
N VAL A 165 26.86 -13.58 11.04
CA VAL A 165 28.10 -12.92 11.45
C VAL A 165 28.58 -13.47 12.78
N GLN A 166 29.81 -13.98 12.86
CA GLN A 166 30.37 -14.54 14.10
C GLN A 166 30.88 -13.46 15.10
N GLU A 167 31.11 -12.23 14.64
CA GLU A 167 31.70 -11.17 15.46
C GLU A 167 30.67 -10.46 16.35
N LYS A 168 30.64 -10.82 17.64
CA LYS A 168 29.70 -10.25 18.65
C LYS A 168 29.63 -8.72 18.68
N LYS A 169 30.74 -8.01 18.43
CA LYS A 169 30.74 -6.53 18.38
C LYS A 169 29.84 -6.01 17.26
N LYS A 170 29.95 -6.58 16.06
CA LYS A 170 29.13 -6.20 14.89
C LYS A 170 27.68 -6.67 15.04
N GLN A 171 27.46 -7.86 15.61
CA GLN A 171 26.10 -8.32 15.98
C GLN A 171 25.41 -7.30 16.89
N ASN A 172 26.03 -6.97 18.04
CA ASN A 172 25.45 -6.06 19.02
C ASN A 172 25.25 -4.65 18.47
N SER A 173 26.20 -4.14 17.65
CA SER A 173 26.04 -2.85 16.97
C SER A 173 24.80 -2.82 16.08
N PHE A 174 24.60 -3.84 15.25
CA PHE A 174 23.47 -3.92 14.33
C PHE A 174 22.12 -4.09 15.07
N VAL A 175 22.09 -4.90 16.14
CA VAL A 175 20.90 -5.10 16.97
C VAL A 175 20.56 -3.81 17.73
N ALA A 176 21.54 -3.14 18.35
CA ALA A 176 21.32 -1.87 19.04
C ALA A 176 20.83 -0.76 18.09
N GLU A 177 21.35 -0.73 16.86
CA GLU A 177 20.91 0.17 15.80
C GLU A 177 19.45 -0.09 15.39
N ALA A 178 19.06 -1.36 15.19
CA ALA A 178 17.68 -1.74 14.92
C ALA A 178 16.73 -1.36 16.08
N MET A 179 17.15 -1.57 17.33
CA MET A 179 16.38 -1.19 18.52
C MET A 179 16.25 0.34 18.67
N LEU A 180 17.30 1.10 18.35
CA LEU A 180 17.27 2.57 18.34
C LEU A 180 16.27 3.12 17.31
N LEU A 181 16.18 2.52 16.12
CA LEU A 181 15.17 2.86 15.12
C LEU A 181 13.75 2.61 15.64
N MET A 182 13.49 1.44 16.24
CA MET A 182 12.18 1.14 16.83
C MET A 182 11.82 2.08 17.98
N ALA A 183 12.76 2.36 18.88
CA ALA A 183 12.56 3.26 20.02
C ALA A 183 12.30 4.71 19.60
N THR A 184 13.00 5.20 18.58
CA THR A 184 12.82 6.57 18.07
C THR A 184 11.48 6.74 17.34
N ILE A 185 10.98 5.70 16.67
CA ILE A 185 9.63 5.71 16.08
C ILE A 185 8.55 5.62 17.16
N LEU A 186 8.73 4.82 18.22
CA LEU A 186 7.82 4.82 19.38
C LEU A 186 7.78 6.18 20.09
N HIS A 187 8.93 6.84 20.24
CA HIS A 187 9.00 8.18 20.82
C HIS A 187 8.28 9.21 19.94
N LEU A 188 8.44 9.13 18.61
CA LEU A 188 7.69 9.95 17.66
C LEU A 188 6.17 9.70 17.75
N GLY A 189 5.74 8.44 17.81
CA GLY A 189 4.32 8.06 17.89
C GLY A 189 3.63 8.52 19.18
N LYS A 190 4.38 8.62 20.29
CA LYS A 190 3.91 9.16 21.57
C LYS A 190 4.03 10.69 21.67
N SER A 191 4.76 11.34 20.76
CA SER A 191 4.82 12.80 20.66
C SER A 191 3.57 13.36 19.98
N SER A 192 3.27 14.64 20.20
CA SER A 192 2.15 15.36 19.55
C SER A 192 2.49 15.94 18.15
N LEU A 193 3.63 15.55 17.58
CA LEU A 193 4.08 15.99 16.25
C LEU A 193 3.24 15.39 15.10
N PRO A 194 2.96 14.06 15.06
CA PRO A 194 2.20 13.43 13.97
C PRO A 194 0.76 13.95 13.84
N LYS A 195 0.16 13.81 12.66
CA LYS A 195 -1.24 14.19 12.39
C LYS A 195 -2.25 13.28 13.11
N LYS A 196 -1.91 12.00 13.32
CA LYS A 196 -2.67 11.03 14.11
C LYS A 196 -1.72 10.40 15.13
N PRO A 197 -2.15 10.15 16.38
CA PRO A 197 -1.31 9.43 17.34
C PRO A 197 -1.09 7.97 16.90
N ILE A 198 -0.05 7.33 17.45
CA ILE A 198 0.16 5.89 17.27
C ILE A 198 -0.99 5.08 17.88
N THR A 199 -1.36 3.96 17.26
CA THR A 199 -2.35 3.02 17.81
C THR A 199 -1.71 2.12 18.87
N ASP A 200 -2.50 1.62 19.82
CA ASP A 200 -2.02 0.71 20.87
C ASP A 200 -1.50 -0.60 20.25
N ASP A 201 -2.21 -1.14 19.24
CA ASP A 201 -1.79 -2.29 18.42
C ASP A 201 -0.40 -2.09 17.79
N ASP A 202 -0.13 -0.90 17.21
CA ASP A 202 1.19 -0.58 16.64
C ASP A 202 2.27 -0.47 17.73
N VAL A 203 1.95 0.12 18.90
CA VAL A 203 2.86 0.19 20.05
C VAL A 203 3.23 -1.20 20.54
N ASP A 204 2.25 -2.08 20.76
CA ASP A 204 2.46 -3.44 21.23
C ASP A 204 3.26 -4.26 20.22
N ARG A 205 2.98 -4.11 18.92
CA ARG A 205 3.71 -4.82 17.86
C ARG A 205 5.18 -4.41 17.78
N ILE A 206 5.49 -3.12 17.93
CA ILE A 206 6.87 -2.63 17.96
C ILE A 206 7.55 -3.03 19.29
N SER A 207 6.83 -3.00 20.42
CA SER A 207 7.33 -3.40 21.73
C SER A 207 7.66 -4.89 21.80
N LEU A 208 6.84 -5.75 21.17
CA LEU A 208 7.14 -7.17 20.99
C LEU A 208 8.42 -7.39 20.18
N CYS A 209 8.59 -6.65 19.08
CA CYS A 209 9.82 -6.70 18.26
C CYS A 209 11.07 -6.31 19.06
N LEU A 210 10.98 -5.23 19.84
CA LEU A 210 12.04 -4.81 20.78
C LEU A 210 12.38 -5.89 21.81
N LYS A 211 11.35 -6.52 22.41
CA LYS A 211 11.55 -7.60 23.39
C LYS A 211 12.24 -8.81 22.77
N VAL A 212 11.82 -9.22 21.56
CA VAL A 212 12.45 -10.32 20.81
C VAL A 212 13.93 -10.04 20.52
N LEU A 213 14.29 -8.80 20.17
CA LEU A 213 15.69 -8.40 19.97
C LEU A 213 16.49 -8.26 21.27
N SER A 214 15.84 -7.95 22.40
CA SER A 214 16.51 -7.91 23.70
C SER A 214 16.79 -9.30 24.28
N GLU A 215 15.91 -10.26 24.04
CA GLU A 215 16.03 -11.62 24.57
C GLU A 215 16.81 -12.55 23.62
N CYS A 216 16.78 -12.31 22.31
CA CYS A 216 17.42 -13.12 21.27
C CYS A 216 17.19 -14.65 21.41
N SER A 217 16.02 -15.05 21.93
CA SER A 217 15.71 -16.45 22.20
C SER A 217 15.77 -17.31 20.93
N PRO A 218 16.41 -18.50 20.96
CA PRO A 218 16.46 -19.41 19.81
C PRO A 218 15.07 -19.76 19.25
N LEU A 219 14.07 -19.93 20.14
CA LEU A 219 12.69 -20.19 19.75
C LEU A 219 12.11 -19.03 18.92
N MET A 220 12.34 -17.78 19.34
CA MET A 220 11.84 -16.62 18.61
C MET A 220 12.57 -16.43 17.27
N ASN A 221 13.85 -16.82 17.17
CA ASN A 221 14.57 -16.85 15.90
C ASN A 221 13.93 -17.84 14.91
N ASP A 222 13.62 -19.05 15.37
CA ASP A 222 12.97 -20.06 14.55
C ASP A 222 11.54 -19.66 14.14
N ILE A 223 10.75 -19.08 15.04
CA ILE A 223 9.41 -18.55 14.71
C ILE A 223 9.51 -17.46 13.62
N PHE A 224 10.38 -16.47 13.79
CA PHE A 224 10.48 -15.32 12.88
C PHE A 224 11.11 -15.65 11.52
N ASN A 225 12.08 -16.58 11.47
CA ASN A 225 12.80 -16.92 10.22
C ASN A 225 12.31 -18.20 9.52
N LYS A 226 11.72 -19.17 10.23
CA LYS A 226 11.25 -20.44 9.65
C LYS A 226 9.73 -20.52 9.62
N GLU A 227 9.07 -20.45 10.77
CA GLU A 227 7.61 -20.68 10.86
C GLU A 227 6.83 -19.61 10.10
N CYS A 228 7.17 -18.33 10.26
CA CYS A 228 6.56 -17.24 9.50
C CYS A 228 6.62 -17.44 7.97
N ARG A 229 7.67 -18.08 7.46
CA ARG A 229 7.84 -18.40 6.03
C ARG A 229 7.01 -19.62 5.62
N GLN A 230 6.92 -20.63 6.48
CA GLN A 230 6.06 -21.80 6.26
C GLN A 230 4.57 -21.41 6.26
N SER A 231 4.13 -20.59 7.21
CA SER A 231 2.75 -20.07 7.25
C SER A 231 2.40 -19.25 6.00
N LEU A 232 3.33 -18.43 5.49
CA LEU A 232 3.18 -17.78 4.19
C LEU A 232 3.00 -18.80 3.07
N SER A 233 3.89 -19.79 2.99
CA SER A 233 3.84 -20.82 1.94
C SER A 233 2.50 -21.56 1.96
N HIS A 234 2.00 -21.95 3.13
CA HIS A 234 0.71 -22.61 3.29
C HIS A 234 -0.45 -21.70 2.87
N MET A 235 -0.43 -20.42 3.26
CA MET A 235 -1.46 -19.43 2.86
C MET A 235 -1.48 -19.21 1.34
N LEU A 236 -0.32 -19.12 0.69
CA LEU A 236 -0.22 -18.97 -0.77
C LEU A 236 -0.68 -20.25 -1.50
N SER A 237 -0.32 -21.43 -1.01
CA SER A 237 -0.84 -22.70 -1.53
C SER A 237 -2.36 -22.80 -1.42
N ALA A 238 -2.94 -22.46 -0.25
CA ALA A 238 -4.37 -22.48 -0.03
C ALA A 238 -5.12 -21.49 -0.94
N LYS A 239 -4.60 -20.26 -1.09
CA LYS A 239 -5.14 -19.28 -2.06
C LYS A 239 -5.16 -19.80 -3.48
N LEU A 240 -4.05 -20.39 -3.93
CA LEU A 240 -3.92 -20.92 -5.29
C LEU A 240 -4.84 -22.14 -5.54
N GLU A 241 -5.15 -22.92 -4.51
CA GLU A 241 -6.19 -23.95 -4.56
C GLU A 241 -7.61 -23.36 -4.60
N GLU A 242 -7.90 -22.33 -3.80
CA GLU A 242 -9.19 -21.63 -3.79
C GLU A 242 -9.48 -20.96 -5.14
N GLU A 243 -8.49 -20.34 -5.78
CA GLU A 243 -8.59 -19.77 -7.12
C GLU A 243 -8.86 -20.84 -8.17
N LYS A 244 -8.14 -21.97 -8.14
CA LYS A 244 -8.40 -23.12 -9.03
C LYS A 244 -9.81 -23.68 -8.83
N LEU A 245 -10.29 -23.77 -7.59
CA LEU A 245 -11.66 -24.22 -7.29
C LEU A 245 -12.71 -23.21 -7.77
N SER A 246 -12.42 -21.91 -7.68
CA SER A 246 -13.30 -20.84 -8.15
C SER A 246 -13.38 -20.79 -9.68
N GLN A 247 -12.24 -20.88 -10.37
CA GLN A 247 -12.17 -21.02 -11.83
C GLN A 247 -12.90 -22.27 -12.33
N LYS A 248 -12.77 -23.40 -11.62
CA LYS A 248 -13.54 -24.63 -11.90
C LYS A 248 -15.05 -24.38 -11.77
N LYS A 249 -15.51 -23.84 -10.64
CA LYS A 249 -16.92 -23.49 -10.41
C LYS A 249 -17.47 -22.50 -11.44
N GLU A 250 -16.67 -21.53 -11.90
CA GLU A 250 -17.05 -20.65 -13.00
C GLU A 250 -17.13 -21.37 -14.34
N SER A 251 -16.20 -22.27 -14.64
CA SER A 251 -16.24 -23.08 -15.87
C SER A 251 -17.42 -24.05 -15.89
N GLU A 252 -17.77 -24.65 -14.74
CA GLU A 252 -18.95 -25.49 -14.56
C GLU A 252 -20.24 -24.68 -14.73
N LYS A 253 -20.30 -23.44 -14.22
CA LYS A 253 -21.42 -22.52 -14.48
C LYS A 253 -21.53 -22.06 -15.94
N ARG A 254 -20.45 -22.11 -16.72
CA ARG A 254 -20.46 -21.82 -18.17
C ARG A 254 -20.86 -23.02 -19.02
N ASN A 255 -20.85 -24.24 -18.47
CA ASN A 255 -21.50 -25.38 -19.09
C ASN A 255 -23.02 -25.25 -18.94
N VAL A 256 -23.63 -24.46 -19.81
CA VAL A 256 -25.09 -24.34 -19.91
C VAL A 256 -25.65 -25.66 -20.47
N THR A 257 -25.99 -26.58 -19.59
CA THR A 257 -26.75 -27.79 -19.93
C THR A 257 -28.20 -27.41 -20.22
N VAL A 258 -28.46 -26.88 -21.42
CA VAL A 258 -29.80 -26.53 -21.89
C VAL A 258 -30.65 -27.80 -21.95
N GLN A 259 -31.79 -27.80 -21.25
CA GLN A 259 -32.80 -28.85 -21.37
C GLN A 259 -33.64 -28.62 -22.64
N PRO A 260 -34.13 -29.68 -23.32
CA PRO A 260 -34.91 -29.52 -24.54
C PRO A 260 -36.23 -28.74 -24.35
N ASP A 261 -36.73 -28.67 -23.11
CA ASP A 261 -37.94 -27.94 -22.72
C ASP A 261 -37.66 -26.51 -22.18
N ASP A 262 -36.40 -26.05 -22.17
CA ASP A 262 -36.07 -24.69 -21.72
C ASP A 262 -36.65 -23.63 -22.70
N PRO A 263 -37.37 -22.60 -22.20
CA PRO A 263 -38.02 -21.62 -23.06
C PRO A 263 -37.01 -20.74 -23.78
N ILE A 264 -36.95 -20.86 -25.11
CA ILE A 264 -36.10 -20.02 -25.97
C ILE A 264 -36.59 -18.57 -25.91
N SER A 265 -35.68 -17.63 -25.66
CA SER A 265 -36.01 -16.20 -25.76
C SER A 265 -36.25 -15.84 -27.21
N PHE A 266 -37.46 -15.37 -27.53
CA PHE A 266 -37.90 -15.13 -28.91
C PHE A 266 -37.01 -14.13 -29.67
N MET A 267 -36.31 -13.23 -28.97
CA MET A 267 -35.32 -12.30 -29.56
C MET A 267 -34.06 -13.00 -30.11
N GLN A 268 -33.83 -14.27 -29.77
CA GLN A 268 -32.73 -15.08 -30.34
C GLN A 268 -33.13 -15.79 -31.64
N LEU A 269 -34.43 -15.86 -31.94
CA LEU A 269 -34.97 -16.42 -33.19
C LEU A 269 -35.12 -15.36 -34.29
N THR A 270 -35.05 -14.07 -33.95
CA THR A 270 -35.08 -12.97 -34.92
C THR A 270 -33.78 -12.93 -35.71
N ALA A 271 -33.88 -12.80 -37.04
CA ALA A 271 -32.70 -12.78 -37.90
C ALA A 271 -31.83 -11.54 -37.62
N LYS A 272 -30.52 -11.76 -37.39
CA LYS A 272 -29.55 -10.71 -37.01
C LYS A 272 -29.44 -9.52 -37.97
N ASN A 273 -30.02 -9.60 -39.18
CA ASN A 273 -30.05 -8.52 -40.16
C ASN A 273 -31.13 -7.45 -39.91
N GLU A 274 -32.10 -7.68 -39.02
CA GLU A 274 -33.22 -6.73 -38.81
C GLU A 274 -33.03 -5.80 -37.59
N MET A 275 -31.85 -5.84 -36.95
CA MET A 275 -31.49 -5.10 -35.73
C MET A 275 -31.40 -3.55 -35.89
N ASN A 276 -31.87 -2.98 -37.00
CA ASN A 276 -31.87 -1.54 -37.26
C ASN A 276 -33.27 -0.90 -37.29
N CYS A 277 -34.35 -1.67 -37.12
CA CYS A 277 -35.70 -1.12 -36.95
C CYS A 277 -35.99 -0.87 -35.46
N LYS A 278 -36.02 0.39 -35.03
CA LYS A 278 -36.36 0.81 -33.66
C LYS A 278 -37.88 0.92 -33.43
N GLU A 279 -38.64 -0.07 -33.85
CA GLU A 279 -40.07 -0.20 -33.56
C GLU A 279 -40.35 -1.61 -33.05
N ASP A 280 -41.19 -1.74 -32.03
CA ASP A 280 -41.52 -3.01 -31.39
C ASP A 280 -42.37 -3.89 -32.32
N GLN A 281 -41.74 -4.52 -33.31
CA GLN A 281 -42.33 -5.56 -34.16
C GLN A 281 -43.00 -6.66 -33.34
N PHE A 282 -42.48 -6.97 -32.15
CA PHE A 282 -43.11 -7.91 -31.21
C PHE A 282 -44.49 -7.42 -30.76
N GLN A 283 -44.64 -6.14 -30.42
CA GLN A 283 -45.91 -5.57 -29.99
C GLN A 283 -46.90 -5.45 -31.16
N LEU A 284 -46.42 -5.12 -32.36
CA LEU A 284 -47.22 -5.14 -33.60
C LEU A 284 -47.69 -6.56 -33.97
N SER A 285 -46.81 -7.56 -33.90
CA SER A 285 -47.15 -8.96 -34.16
C SER A 285 -48.13 -9.50 -33.11
N LEU A 286 -47.94 -9.15 -31.83
CA LEU A 286 -48.87 -9.51 -30.76
C LEU A 286 -50.25 -8.88 -30.96
N LEU A 287 -50.32 -7.58 -31.32
CA LEU A 287 -51.59 -6.89 -31.62
C LEU A 287 -52.30 -7.48 -32.85
N ALA A 288 -51.54 -7.90 -33.88
CA ALA A 288 -52.09 -8.59 -35.04
C ALA A 288 -52.61 -10.00 -34.69
N ALA A 289 -51.87 -10.77 -33.90
CA ALA A 289 -52.27 -12.10 -33.42
C ALA A 289 -53.47 -12.04 -32.45
N MET A 290 -53.60 -10.96 -31.68
CA MET A 290 -54.78 -10.66 -30.86
C MET A 290 -55.98 -10.12 -31.68
N GLY A 291 -55.88 -10.06 -33.02
CA GLY A 291 -56.97 -9.74 -33.93
C GLY A 291 -57.33 -8.26 -34.05
N ASN A 292 -56.57 -7.36 -33.41
CA ASN A 292 -56.92 -5.95 -33.30
C ASN A 292 -56.49 -5.15 -34.56
N THR A 293 -57.10 -5.47 -35.70
CA THR A 293 -56.79 -4.87 -37.00
C THR A 293 -57.50 -3.53 -37.19
N GLN A 294 -56.84 -2.42 -36.85
CA GLN A 294 -57.13 -1.19 -37.59
C GLN A 294 -56.64 -1.36 -39.03
N ARG A 295 -57.57 -1.35 -39.97
CA ARG A 295 -57.28 -1.48 -41.40
C ARG A 295 -56.39 -0.34 -41.87
N LYS A 296 -55.10 -0.62 -42.05
CA LYS A 296 -54.26 -0.02 -43.08
C LYS A 296 -53.73 -1.14 -43.94
N GLU A 297 -53.77 -0.95 -45.25
CA GLU A 297 -53.55 -2.01 -46.23
C GLU A 297 -52.16 -2.60 -46.08
N ALA A 298 -52.12 -3.90 -45.76
CA ALA A 298 -50.88 -4.65 -45.79
C ALA A 298 -50.45 -4.82 -47.25
N ALA A 299 -49.34 -4.19 -47.63
CA ALA A 299 -48.55 -4.64 -48.75
C ALA A 299 -47.88 -5.96 -48.33
N ASP A 300 -48.61 -7.07 -48.52
CA ASP A 300 -48.22 -8.42 -48.10
C ASP A 300 -46.92 -8.87 -48.79
N PRO A 301 -45.80 -9.06 -48.07
CA PRO A 301 -44.53 -9.49 -48.65
C PRO A 301 -44.53 -10.95 -49.14
N LEU A 302 -45.59 -11.72 -48.86
CA LEU A 302 -45.70 -13.15 -49.22
C LEU A 302 -46.61 -13.40 -50.44
N ALA A 303 -46.99 -12.35 -51.17
CA ALA A 303 -47.66 -12.46 -52.47
C ALA A 303 -46.73 -13.05 -53.55
N SER A 304 -46.59 -14.37 -53.55
CA SER A 304 -45.83 -15.13 -54.54
C SER A 304 -46.26 -14.81 -55.97
N LYS A 305 -45.31 -14.35 -56.80
CA LYS A 305 -45.44 -14.29 -58.26
C LYS A 305 -44.39 -15.17 -58.92
N LEU A 306 -44.71 -16.46 -59.00
CA LEU A 306 -44.13 -17.37 -59.97
C LEU A 306 -44.78 -17.11 -61.35
N ASN A 307 -43.97 -16.64 -62.28
CA ASN A 307 -44.00 -16.92 -63.72
C ASN A 307 -42.61 -16.62 -64.27
#